data_AF-A0A2V6PCL6-F1
#
_entry.id   AF-A0A2V6PCL6-F1
#
_cell.length_a   1.000
_cell.length_b   1.000
_cell.length_c   1.000
_cell.angle_alpha   90.00
_cell.angle_beta   90.00
_cell.angle_gamma   90.00
#
_symmetry.space_group_name_H-M   'P 1'
#
loop_
_entity.id
_entity.type
_entity.pdbx_description
1 polymer ?
#
loop_
_entity_poly.entity_id
_entity_poly.type
_entity_poly.pdbx_seq_one_letter_code
_entity_poly.pdbx_strand_id
1 'polypeptide(L)'
;MPTFGDYETVGGPVATRDERGHVSTVWQARKSGASGGRLYAIKCYAPRRRKPKEGQPKDALDEDRGLEFLEGIKQLKKAHSEGGRCLPPIHAFGIADTGAWYVTDFYPRNTLKACIGRRGGVDSAAVRQVV
;
A
#
# COMPACT_ATOMS: atom_id res chain seq x y z
N MET A 1 3.14 2.96 17.54
CA MET A 1 3.01 2.28 16.23
C MET A 1 2.07 3.10 15.37
N PRO A 2 2.35 3.33 14.08
CA PRO A 2 1.46 4.14 13.23
C PRO A 2 0.05 3.56 13.14
N THR A 3 -0.94 4.46 13.06
CA THR A 3 -2.37 4.13 12.90
C THR A 3 -2.90 4.84 11.66
N PHE A 4 -3.74 4.16 10.88
CA PHE A 4 -4.31 4.68 9.63
C PHE A 4 -5.81 4.41 9.60
N GLY A 5 -6.61 5.43 9.89
CA GLY A 5 -8.04 5.25 10.15
C GLY A 5 -8.24 4.27 11.31
N ASP A 6 -9.08 3.26 11.12
CA ASP A 6 -9.36 2.21 12.11
C ASP A 6 -8.33 1.05 12.09
N TYR A 7 -7.14 1.25 11.52
CA TYR A 7 -6.15 0.18 11.34
C TYR A 7 -4.84 0.49 12.06
N GLU A 8 -4.46 -0.41 12.95
CA GLU A 8 -3.21 -0.36 13.69
C GLU A 8 -2.17 -1.26 13.02
N THR A 9 -0.96 -0.74 12.83
CA THR A 9 0.16 -1.53 12.31
C THR A 9 0.53 -2.67 13.27
N VAL A 10 1.25 -3.68 12.78
CA VAL A 10 1.74 -4.83 13.57
C VAL A 10 3.24 -4.97 13.33
N GLY A 11 4.05 -4.80 14.38
CA GLY A 11 5.51 -4.85 14.29
C GLY A 11 6.10 -3.74 13.42
N GLY A 12 7.20 -4.06 12.72
CA GLY A 12 7.88 -3.15 11.78
C GLY A 12 7.32 -3.22 10.35
N PRO A 13 7.81 -2.37 9.43
CA PRO A 13 7.46 -2.44 8.03
C PRO A 13 7.81 -3.80 7.42
N VAL A 14 6.92 -4.35 6.62
CA VAL A 14 7.16 -5.59 5.85
C VAL A 14 8.03 -5.29 4.63
N ALA A 15 7.89 -4.08 4.07
CA ALA A 15 8.75 -3.60 2.99
C ALA A 15 8.82 -2.08 2.99
N THR A 16 10.01 -1.55 2.71
CA THR A 16 10.21 -0.14 2.37
C THR A 16 10.95 -0.08 1.06
N ARG A 17 10.47 0.74 0.12
CA ARG A 17 11.10 0.99 -1.17
C ARG A 17 11.32 2.46 -1.35
N ASP A 18 12.56 2.81 -1.61
CA ASP A 18 12.95 4.14 -1.98
C ASP A 18 12.96 4.23 -3.51
N GLU A 19 11.99 4.94 -4.07
CA GLU A 19 11.79 5.10 -5.50
C GLU A 19 12.18 6.52 -5.92
N ARG A 20 12.40 6.73 -7.22
CA ARG A 20 12.82 8.02 -7.77
C ARG A 20 11.67 9.03 -7.70
N GLY A 21 11.43 9.60 -6.52
CA GLY A 21 10.43 10.64 -6.26
C GLY A 21 9.56 10.41 -5.03
N HIS A 22 9.55 9.20 -4.46
CA HIS A 22 8.75 8.90 -3.28
C HIS A 22 9.32 7.70 -2.52
N VAL A 23 8.91 7.56 -1.26
CA VAL A 23 9.14 6.37 -0.46
C VAL A 23 7.81 5.64 -0.30
N SER A 24 7.79 4.38 -0.71
CA SER A 24 6.66 3.48 -0.50
C SER A 24 6.95 2.57 0.70
N THR A 25 6.08 2.56 1.69
CA THR A 25 6.20 1.67 2.87
C THR A 25 4.97 0.78 2.98
N VAL A 26 5.16 -0.52 3.20
CA VAL A 26 4.10 -1.49 3.41
C VAL A 26 4.17 -2.04 4.82
N TRP A 27 3.04 -1.98 5.52
CA TRP A 27 2.87 -2.48 6.87
C TRP A 27 1.87 -3.62 6.90
N GLN A 28 2.09 -4.57 7.80
CA GLN A 28 1.02 -5.45 8.26
C GLN A 28 0.19 -4.71 9.31
N ALA A 29 -1.11 -4.97 9.36
CA ALA A 29 -2.04 -4.28 10.24
C ALA A 29 -3.20 -5.15 10.72
N ARG A 30 -3.89 -4.66 11.76
CA ARG A 30 -5.15 -5.19 12.29
C ARG A 30 -6.16 -4.06 12.36
N LYS A 31 -7.45 -4.40 12.21
CA LYS A 31 -8.51 -3.43 12.44
C LYS A 31 -8.76 -3.28 13.95
N SER A 32 -8.72 -2.05 14.45
CA SER A 32 -8.98 -1.73 15.86
C SER A 32 -10.37 -2.24 16.27
N GLY A 33 -10.46 -2.87 17.44
CA GLY A 33 -11.70 -3.43 17.96
C GLY A 33 -12.21 -4.70 17.25
N ALA A 34 -11.52 -5.22 16.24
CA ALA A 34 -11.91 -6.47 15.59
C ALA A 34 -11.36 -7.71 16.33
N SER A 35 -12.23 -8.65 16.68
CA SER A 35 -11.89 -9.88 17.42
C SER A 35 -11.39 -11.04 16.54
N GLY A 36 -11.15 -10.81 15.25
CA GLY A 36 -11.03 -11.90 14.26
C GLY A 36 -9.63 -12.32 13.83
N GLY A 37 -8.54 -11.76 14.37
CA GLY A 37 -7.16 -12.10 13.98
C GLY A 37 -6.79 -11.82 12.51
N ARG A 38 -7.73 -11.34 11.69
CA ARG A 38 -7.54 -11.01 10.28
C ARG A 38 -6.49 -9.92 10.13
N LEU A 39 -5.56 -10.17 9.21
CA LEU A 39 -4.49 -9.25 8.90
C LEU A 39 -4.80 -8.46 7.64
N TYR A 40 -4.36 -7.21 7.65
CA TYR A 40 -4.47 -6.27 6.55
C TYR A 40 -3.08 -5.78 6.15
N ALA A 41 -2.97 -5.28 4.93
CA ALA A 41 -1.79 -4.58 4.45
C ALA A 41 -2.11 -3.09 4.30
N ILE A 42 -1.23 -2.23 4.80
CA ILE A 42 -1.30 -0.79 4.60
C ILE A 42 -0.14 -0.40 3.70
N LYS A 43 -0.42 0.20 2.55
CA LYS A 43 0.63 0.82 1.74
C LYS A 43 0.56 2.33 1.90
N CYS A 44 1.67 2.92 2.29
CA CYS A 44 1.88 4.35 2.41
C CYS A 44 2.76 4.83 1.26
N TYR A 45 2.36 5.93 0.66
CA TYR A 45 3.07 6.67 -0.37
C TYR A 45 3.47 8.03 0.20
N ALA A 46 4.76 8.24 0.40
CA ALA A 46 5.32 9.48 0.90
C ALA A 46 6.14 10.16 -0.21
N PRO A 47 5.69 11.29 -0.78
CA PRO A 47 6.51 12.07 -1.70
C PRO A 47 7.84 12.42 -1.03
N ARG A 48 8.94 12.36 -1.78
CA ARG A 48 10.21 12.89 -1.28
C ARG A 48 10.05 14.40 -1.16
N ARG A 49 9.87 14.90 0.06
CA ARG A 49 9.93 16.33 0.34
C ARG A 49 11.26 16.86 -0.17
N ARG A 50 11.23 17.64 -1.25
CA ARG A 50 12.39 18.47 -1.59
C ARG A 50 12.61 19.38 -0.39
N LYS A 51 13.86 19.48 0.12
CA LYS A 51 14.16 20.45 1.17
C LYS A 51 13.63 21.81 0.68
N PRO A 52 12.64 22.42 1.36
CA PRO A 52 12.22 23.75 1.00
C PRO A 52 13.44 24.65 1.14
N LYS A 53 13.70 25.49 0.14
CA LYS A 53 14.53 26.67 0.41
C LYS A 53 13.77 27.49 1.46
N GLU A 54 14.48 28.02 2.45
CA GLU A 54 13.88 28.86 3.51
C GLU A 54 12.94 29.90 2.89
N GLY A 55 11.67 29.89 3.30
CA GLY A 55 10.63 30.82 2.83
C GLY A 55 9.67 30.29 1.77
N GLN A 56 9.80 29.05 1.27
CA GLN A 56 8.79 28.48 0.38
C GLN A 56 7.60 27.87 1.15
N PRO A 57 6.35 28.10 0.70
CA PRO A 57 5.19 27.42 1.25
C PRO A 57 5.31 25.90 1.06
N LYS A 58 4.61 25.15 1.91
CA LYS A 58 4.47 23.69 1.81
C LYS A 58 4.18 23.32 0.36
N ASP A 59 5.00 22.44 -0.22
CA ASP A 59 5.10 22.24 -1.67
C ASP A 59 3.80 21.66 -2.23
N ALA A 60 2.96 22.48 -2.87
CA ALA A 60 1.67 22.08 -3.45
C ALA A 60 1.80 20.88 -4.40
N LEU A 61 2.96 20.73 -5.05
CA LEU A 61 3.27 19.60 -5.93
C LEU A 61 3.33 18.24 -5.20
N ASP A 62 3.73 18.21 -3.93
CA ASP A 62 3.76 16.98 -3.14
C ASP A 62 2.33 16.57 -2.73
N GLU A 63 1.47 17.56 -2.42
CA GLU A 63 0.05 17.33 -2.15
C GLU A 63 -0.68 16.84 -3.41
N ASP A 64 -0.41 17.44 -4.56
CA ASP A 64 -0.96 17.02 -5.86
C ASP A 64 -0.63 15.55 -6.18
N ARG A 65 0.62 15.13 -6.00
CA ARG A 65 1.02 13.72 -6.23
C ARG A 65 0.37 12.74 -5.26
N GLY A 66 0.17 13.15 -4.02
CA GLY A 66 -0.59 12.37 -3.04
C GLY A 66 -2.05 12.17 -3.47
N LEU A 67 -2.66 13.21 -4.02
CA LEU A 67 -4.02 13.18 -4.54
C LEU A 67 -4.13 12.33 -5.81
N GLU A 68 -3.20 12.45 -6.76
CA GLU A 68 -3.12 11.59 -7.95
C GLU A 68 -3.03 10.11 -7.57
N PHE A 69 -2.18 9.78 -6.59
CA PHE A 69 -2.08 8.43 -6.05
C PHE A 69 -3.44 7.93 -5.52
N LEU A 70 -4.12 8.74 -4.70
CA LEU A 70 -5.42 8.37 -4.14
C LEU A 70 -6.51 8.25 -5.20
N GLU A 71 -6.46 9.06 -6.26
CA GLU A 71 -7.39 8.93 -7.38
C GLU A 71 -7.23 7.57 -8.08
N GLY A 72 -5.98 7.11 -8.29
CA GLY A 72 -5.72 5.75 -8.75
C GLY A 72 -6.30 4.67 -7.81
N ILE A 73 -6.22 4.87 -6.49
CA ILE A 73 -6.83 3.97 -5.51
C ILE A 73 -8.36 3.96 -5.59
N LYS A 74 -9.00 5.11 -5.82
CA LYS A 74 -10.46 5.18 -6.04
C LYS A 74 -10.88 4.38 -7.26
N GLN A 75 -10.13 4.50 -8.37
CA GLN A 75 -10.41 3.72 -9.58
C GLN A 75 -10.24 2.21 -9.34
N LEU A 76 -9.23 1.77 -8.58
CA LEU A 76 -9.08 0.37 -8.18
C LEU A 76 -10.26 -0.12 -7.32
N LYS A 77 -10.69 0.69 -6.34
CA LYS A 77 -11.85 0.36 -5.49
C LYS A 77 -13.12 0.23 -6.33
N LYS A 78 -13.33 1.14 -7.28
CA LYS A 78 -14.46 1.11 -8.22
C LYS A 78 -14.43 -0.15 -9.09
N ALA A 79 -13.30 -0.44 -9.74
CA ALA A 79 -13.16 -1.61 -10.61
C ALA A 79 -13.40 -2.93 -9.85
N HIS A 80 -12.97 -3.03 -8.59
CA HIS A 80 -13.32 -4.19 -7.75
C HIS A 80 -14.83 -4.28 -7.49
N SER A 81 -15.49 -3.16 -7.16
CA SER A 81 -16.95 -3.14 -6.90
C SER A 81 -17.79 -3.48 -8.14
N GLU A 82 -17.26 -3.23 -9.34
CA GLU A 82 -17.90 -3.56 -10.62
C GLU A 82 -17.68 -5.02 -11.06
N GLY A 83 -17.12 -5.87 -10.17
CA GLY A 83 -16.92 -7.30 -10.43
C GLY A 83 -15.54 -7.65 -11.01
N GLY A 84 -14.58 -6.72 -10.93
CA GLY A 84 -13.19 -6.96 -11.32
C GLY A 84 -12.58 -8.13 -10.54
N ARG A 85 -12.36 -9.26 -11.23
CA ARG A 85 -11.71 -10.44 -10.66
C ARG A 85 -10.22 -10.16 -10.44
N CYS A 86 -9.63 -10.77 -9.42
CA CYS A 86 -8.19 -10.69 -9.10
C CYS A 86 -7.68 -9.29 -8.72
N LEU A 87 -8.57 -8.34 -8.43
CA LEU A 87 -8.21 -7.08 -7.79
C LEU A 87 -8.29 -7.27 -6.27
N PRO A 88 -7.30 -6.79 -5.50
CA PRO A 88 -7.40 -6.84 -4.06
C PRO A 88 -8.40 -5.77 -3.57
N PRO A 89 -9.25 -6.08 -2.58
CA PRO A 89 -10.25 -5.13 -2.09
C PRO A 89 -9.58 -3.94 -1.41
N ILE A 90 -10.12 -2.73 -1.62
CA ILE A 90 -9.67 -1.52 -0.93
C ILE A 90 -10.66 -1.18 0.18
N HIS A 91 -10.24 -1.40 1.43
CA HIS A 91 -11.08 -1.22 2.61
C HIS A 91 -11.17 0.26 3.02
N ALA A 92 -10.03 0.94 3.07
CA ALA A 92 -9.90 2.34 3.46
C ALA A 92 -8.73 3.00 2.72
N PHE A 93 -8.76 4.32 2.60
CA PHE A 93 -7.65 5.13 2.09
C PHE A 93 -7.78 6.56 2.61
N GLY A 94 -6.67 7.30 2.61
CA GLY A 94 -6.66 8.68 3.09
C GLY A 94 -5.27 9.31 3.02
N ILE A 95 -5.16 10.47 3.65
CA ILE A 95 -3.90 11.22 3.81
C ILE A 95 -3.60 11.26 5.31
N ALA A 96 -2.33 11.03 5.67
CA ALA A 96 -1.79 11.26 7.01
C ALA A 96 -0.49 12.08 6.89
N ASP A 97 0.11 12.45 8.02
CA ASP A 97 1.37 13.22 8.03
C ASP A 97 2.51 12.52 7.28
N THR A 98 2.47 11.19 7.22
CA THR A 98 3.44 10.35 6.51
C THR A 98 3.17 10.23 5.02
N GLY A 99 2.08 10.81 4.50
CA GLY A 99 1.69 10.75 3.09
C GLY A 99 0.33 10.05 2.86
N ALA A 100 0.02 9.80 1.59
CA ALA A 100 -1.20 9.12 1.19
C ALA A 100 -1.11 7.62 1.49
N TRP A 101 -2.23 6.98 1.82
CA TRP A 101 -2.24 5.57 2.20
C TRP A 101 -3.53 4.86 1.78
N TYR A 102 -3.46 3.54 1.66
CA TYR A 102 -4.63 2.68 1.52
C TYR A 102 -4.45 1.35 2.26
N VAL A 103 -5.59 0.70 2.55
CA VAL A 103 -5.69 -0.56 3.26
C VAL A 103 -6.31 -1.61 2.35
N THR A 104 -5.69 -2.78 2.31
CA THR A 104 -6.16 -3.96 1.58
C THR A 104 -5.96 -5.23 2.40
N ASP A 105 -6.36 -6.38 1.88
CA ASP A 105 -6.12 -7.67 2.51
C ASP A 105 -4.62 -7.99 2.57
N PHE A 106 -4.18 -8.63 3.65
CA PHE A 106 -2.83 -9.15 3.74
C PHE A 106 -2.75 -10.52 3.07
N TYR A 107 -1.94 -10.63 2.02
CA TYR A 107 -1.67 -11.89 1.34
C TYR A 107 -0.31 -12.44 1.84
N PRO A 108 -0.31 -13.53 2.62
CA PRO A 108 0.94 -14.07 3.20
C PRO A 108 1.83 -14.76 2.15
N ARG A 109 1.28 -15.02 0.96
CA ARG A 109 1.99 -15.66 -0.15
C ARG A 109 2.87 -14.64 -0.88
N ASN A 110 4.04 -15.10 -1.31
CA ASN A 110 5.04 -14.23 -1.91
C ASN A 110 4.66 -13.85 -3.35
N THR A 111 5.28 -12.80 -3.89
CA THR A 111 4.99 -12.30 -5.24
C THR A 111 5.40 -13.28 -6.34
N LEU A 112 4.76 -13.16 -7.51
CA LEU A 112 5.15 -13.93 -8.70
C LEU A 112 6.62 -13.75 -9.06
N LYS A 113 7.12 -12.52 -8.96
CA LYS A 113 8.53 -12.18 -9.19
C LYS A 113 9.47 -12.96 -8.26
N ALA A 114 9.12 -13.08 -6.98
CA ALA A 114 9.90 -13.87 -6.02
C ALA A 114 9.80 -15.38 -6.26
N CYS A 115 8.71 -15.85 -6.86
CA CYS A 115 8.58 -17.25 -7.30
C CYS A 115 9.49 -17.53 -8.50
N ILE A 116 9.40 -16.72 -9.57
CA ILE A 116 10.25 -16.81 -10.77
C ILE A 116 11.72 -16.74 -10.38
N GLY A 117 12.10 -15.75 -9.55
CA GLY A 117 13.49 -15.56 -9.15
C GLY A 117 14.08 -16.76 -8.39
N ARG A 118 13.25 -17.57 -7.71
CA ARG A 118 13.70 -18.77 -7.00
C ARG A 118 13.73 -20.03 -7.86
N ARG A 119 12.85 -20.13 -8.86
CA ARG A 119 12.65 -21.36 -9.65
C ARG A 119 13.14 -21.27 -11.10
N GLY A 120 13.59 -20.11 -11.56
CA GLY A 120 14.01 -19.86 -12.95
C GLY A 120 12.86 -19.77 -13.96
N GLY A 121 11.62 -20.06 -13.53
CA GLY A 121 10.41 -20.04 -14.34
C GLY A 121 9.19 -20.34 -13.48
N VAL A 122 8.00 -20.29 -14.08
CA VAL A 122 6.72 -20.59 -13.42
C VAL A 122 5.92 -21.51 -14.33
N ASP A 123 5.53 -22.66 -13.80
CA ASP A 123 4.53 -23.55 -14.41
C ASP A 123 3.14 -23.29 -13.80
N SER A 124 2.12 -23.96 -14.34
CA SER A 124 0.73 -23.83 -13.86
C SER A 124 0.56 -24.18 -12.38
N ALA A 125 1.42 -25.03 -11.80
CA ALA A 125 1.39 -25.38 -10.39
C ALA A 125 1.99 -24.27 -9.51
N ALA A 126 3.04 -23.61 -9.98
CA ALA A 126 3.68 -22.48 -9.32
C ALA A 126 2.78 -21.24 -9.28
N VAL A 127 1.93 -21.01 -10.29
CA VAL A 127 0.92 -19.92 -10.26
C VAL A 127 -0.05 -20.07 -9.09
N ARG A 128 -0.44 -21.31 -8.74
CA ARG A 128 -1.37 -21.58 -7.62
C ARG A 128 -0.80 -21.22 -6.25
N GLN A 129 0.51 -21.03 -6.13
CA GLN A 129 1.18 -20.66 -4.88
C GLN A 129 1.31 -19.14 -4.67
N VAL A 130 0.85 -18.34 -5.64
CA VAL A 130 1.07 -16.88 -5.69
C VAL A 130 -0.22 -16.07 -5.48
N VAL A 131 -1.37 -16.73 -5.37
CA VAL A 131 -2.68 -16.10 -5.12
C VAL A 131 -3.09 -16.29 -3.67
#